data_AF-A0A915UVQ2-F1
#
_entry.id   AF-A0A915UVQ2-F1
#
_cell.length_a   1.000
_cell.length_b   1.000
_cell.length_c   1.000
_cell.angle_alpha   90.00
_cell.angle_beta   90.00
_cell.angle_gamma   90.00
#
_symmetry.space_group_name_H-M   'P 1'
#
loop_
_entity.id
_entity.type
_entity.pdbx_description
1 polymer ?
#
loop_
_entity_poly.entity_id
_entity_poly.type
_entity_poly.pdbx_seq_one_letter_code
_entity_poly.pdbx_strand_id
1 'polypeptide(L)'
;MYTALLLVLLSAQHATPKAEKPWERKVQLPVPVPMELPAVPPTNPFYVAVEVPPAPRQTPMREDFPVTVSASFAVYVDKSGTCRRAHPIANPFPGVLEPVRQALLETEFTPAKAFGQPAAVWVDVSADLRGEVKEGRMAQLVVTLPDPGETPELEAVPLPPGDSRDAQLPSTALEQLSAMPVPKRFSAKVPGQEFRQPVKLLAEVGTDGKVKRVVFLACPEGLRSWVLASSASWLFTPAQAKGAPTSAWVVLSGVLEVKAGTLRAEGLRVSRTSSYPAK
;
A
#
# COMPACT_ATOMS: atom_id res chain seq x y z
N MET A 1 -61.62 -23.63 -79.98
CA MET A 1 -61.58 -24.39 -78.71
C MET A 1 -61.34 -23.40 -77.58
N TYR A 2 -62.28 -23.35 -76.64
CA TYR A 2 -62.25 -22.49 -75.46
C TYR A 2 -61.17 -22.95 -74.48
N THR A 3 -60.34 -22.03 -74.00
CA THR A 3 -60.08 -21.93 -72.56
C THR A 3 -59.67 -20.49 -72.23
N ALA A 4 -60.51 -19.84 -71.44
CA ALA A 4 -60.27 -18.53 -70.84
C ALA A 4 -59.46 -18.71 -69.54
N LEU A 5 -58.68 -17.70 -69.12
CA LEU A 5 -59.02 -16.88 -67.93
C LEU A 5 -57.91 -15.86 -67.57
N LEU A 6 -58.38 -14.62 -67.41
CA LEU A 6 -58.13 -13.62 -66.34
C LEU A 6 -56.71 -13.18 -65.90
N LEU A 7 -56.47 -11.88 -66.18
CA LEU A 7 -56.00 -10.78 -65.31
C LEU A 7 -55.80 -11.04 -63.81
N VAL A 8 -54.69 -10.52 -63.24
CA VAL A 8 -54.70 -9.53 -62.14
C VAL A 8 -53.47 -8.59 -62.26
N LEU A 9 -53.74 -7.28 -62.18
CA LEU A 9 -52.80 -6.17 -62.07
C LEU A 9 -52.21 -6.04 -60.65
N LEU A 10 -50.95 -5.63 -60.52
CA LEU A 10 -50.51 -4.76 -59.43
C LEU A 10 -49.28 -3.93 -59.85
N SER A 11 -49.52 -2.63 -59.93
CA SER A 11 -48.62 -1.53 -60.23
C SER A 11 -47.94 -1.01 -58.96
N ALA A 12 -46.64 -0.72 -59.02
CA ALA A 12 -45.94 0.37 -58.30
C ALA A 12 -44.48 0.38 -58.79
N GLN A 13 -44.06 1.30 -59.65
CA GLN A 13 -43.70 2.71 -59.42
C GLN A 13 -42.20 2.89 -59.65
N HIS A 14 -41.87 3.93 -60.41
CA HIS A 14 -40.54 4.31 -60.86
C HIS A 14 -39.55 4.55 -59.72
N ALA A 15 -38.29 4.18 -59.93
CA ALA A 15 -37.18 5.10 -59.70
C ALA A 15 -35.96 4.66 -60.53
N THR A 16 -35.63 5.43 -61.55
CA THR A 16 -34.35 5.42 -62.25
C THR A 16 -33.20 5.59 -61.24
N PRO A 17 -32.09 4.85 -61.38
CA PRO A 17 -30.99 4.92 -60.42
C PRO A 17 -30.30 6.28 -60.50
N LYS A 18 -30.25 7.00 -59.37
CA LYS A 18 -29.39 8.17 -59.21
C LYS A 18 -27.95 7.72 -59.38
N ALA A 19 -27.23 8.40 -60.27
CA ALA A 19 -25.78 8.26 -60.41
C ALA A 19 -25.10 8.51 -59.04
N GLU A 20 -24.43 7.49 -58.51
CA GLU A 20 -23.57 7.60 -57.32
C GLU A 20 -22.46 8.61 -57.60
N LYS A 21 -22.19 9.47 -56.62
CA LYS A 21 -21.19 10.53 -56.77
C LYS A 21 -19.79 9.94 -56.56
N PRO A 22 -18.73 10.43 -57.24
CA PRO A 22 -17.40 9.80 -57.26
C PRO A 22 -16.73 9.63 -55.89
N TRP A 23 -17.20 10.34 -54.87
CA TRP A 23 -16.69 10.31 -53.50
C TRP A 23 -17.33 9.23 -52.61
N GLU A 24 -18.36 8.51 -53.08
CA GLU A 24 -18.96 7.36 -52.38
C GLU A 24 -18.16 6.06 -52.56
N ARG A 25 -17.05 6.11 -53.32
CA ARG A 25 -16.12 5.00 -53.48
C ARG A 25 -15.39 4.75 -52.16
N LYS A 26 -15.93 3.84 -51.33
CA LYS A 26 -15.30 3.37 -50.09
C LYS A 26 -13.82 3.10 -50.33
N VAL A 27 -12.96 3.93 -49.75
CA VAL A 27 -11.52 3.68 -49.68
C VAL A 27 -11.33 2.42 -48.85
N GLN A 28 -10.88 1.34 -49.48
CA GLN A 28 -10.40 0.16 -48.77
C GLN A 28 -9.10 0.56 -48.07
N LEU A 29 -9.21 1.10 -46.86
CA LEU A 29 -8.06 1.26 -45.98
C LEU A 29 -7.53 -0.16 -45.67
N PRO A 30 -6.22 -0.41 -45.80
CA PRO A 30 -5.67 -1.71 -45.44
C PRO A 30 -6.01 -2.00 -43.99
N VAL A 31 -6.65 -3.15 -43.76
CA VAL A 31 -6.99 -3.64 -42.42
C VAL A 31 -5.68 -3.67 -41.62
N PRO A 32 -5.59 -2.99 -40.46
CA PRO A 32 -4.42 -3.10 -39.60
C PRO A 32 -4.27 -4.56 -39.21
N VAL A 33 -3.24 -5.21 -39.72
CA VAL A 33 -2.86 -6.54 -39.24
C VAL A 33 -2.41 -6.33 -37.80
N PRO A 34 -3.05 -6.98 -36.80
CA PRO A 34 -2.55 -6.92 -35.44
C PRO A 34 -1.13 -7.48 -35.43
N MET A 35 -0.13 -6.63 -35.27
CA MET A 35 1.20 -7.11 -34.92
C MET A 35 1.10 -7.57 -33.48
N GLU A 36 1.05 -8.88 -33.27
CA GLU A 36 1.36 -9.46 -31.96
C GLU A 36 2.80 -9.07 -31.66
N LEU A 37 2.99 -8.13 -30.73
CA LEU A 37 4.30 -7.84 -30.18
C LEU A 37 4.84 -9.16 -29.60
N PRO A 38 6.07 -9.57 -29.93
CA PRO A 38 6.65 -10.75 -29.32
C PRO A 38 6.60 -10.56 -27.80
N ALA A 39 6.05 -11.55 -27.10
CA ALA A 39 6.00 -11.55 -25.64
C ALA A 39 7.44 -11.57 -25.11
N VAL A 40 8.02 -10.39 -24.90
CA VAL A 40 9.28 -10.26 -24.16
C VAL A 40 8.92 -10.62 -22.71
N PRO A 41 9.48 -11.72 -22.16
CA PRO A 41 9.21 -12.08 -20.79
C PRO A 41 9.59 -10.89 -19.90
N PRO A 42 8.74 -10.50 -18.94
CA PRO A 42 9.08 -9.43 -18.01
C PRO A 42 10.40 -9.81 -17.36
N THR A 43 11.47 -9.08 -17.69
CA THR A 43 12.80 -9.37 -17.16
C THR A 43 12.86 -8.70 -15.81
N ASN A 44 12.91 -9.49 -14.72
CA ASN A 44 13.05 -8.93 -13.39
C ASN A 44 14.33 -8.08 -13.33
N PRO A 45 14.25 -6.75 -13.11
CA PRO A 45 15.41 -5.86 -13.14
C PRO A 45 16.38 -6.11 -11.97
N PHE A 46 15.95 -6.86 -10.97
CA PHE A 46 16.77 -7.25 -9.82
C PHE A 46 17.50 -8.59 -10.03
N TYR A 47 17.14 -9.36 -11.06
CA TYR A 47 17.80 -10.62 -11.35
C TYR A 47 19.16 -10.43 -12.02
N VAL A 48 20.18 -11.11 -11.48
CA VAL A 48 21.49 -11.26 -12.12
C VAL A 48 21.90 -12.73 -12.01
N ALA A 49 22.29 -13.34 -13.13
CA ALA A 49 22.81 -14.70 -13.14
C ALA A 49 24.19 -14.73 -12.45
N VAL A 50 24.29 -15.48 -11.35
CA VAL A 50 25.51 -15.65 -10.56
C VAL A 50 25.78 -17.14 -10.33
N GLU A 51 27.05 -17.51 -10.25
CA GLU A 51 27.50 -18.89 -9.97
C GLU A 51 27.40 -19.19 -8.48
N VAL A 52 27.76 -18.21 -7.65
CA VAL A 52 27.69 -18.30 -6.18
C VAL A 52 26.86 -17.13 -5.66
N PRO A 53 25.75 -17.38 -4.94
CA PRO A 53 24.93 -16.31 -4.38
C PRO A 53 25.61 -15.64 -3.17
N PRO A 54 25.26 -14.39 -2.85
CA PRO A 54 25.71 -13.76 -1.62
C PRO A 54 25.25 -14.55 -0.39
N ALA A 55 26.11 -14.66 0.61
CA ALA A 55 25.82 -15.35 1.86
C ALA A 55 26.06 -14.42 3.07
N PRO A 56 25.14 -14.37 4.05
CA PRO A 56 25.28 -13.47 5.19
C PRO A 56 26.45 -13.93 6.08
N ARG A 57 27.29 -12.98 6.48
CA ARG A 57 28.37 -13.22 7.46
C ARG A 57 28.03 -12.60 8.81
N GLN A 58 27.60 -11.34 8.80
CA GLN A 58 27.24 -10.59 10.01
C GLN A 58 26.06 -9.69 9.71
N THR A 59 25.05 -9.74 10.57
CA THR A 59 23.85 -8.91 10.47
C THR A 59 23.56 -8.22 11.81
N PRO A 60 24.50 -7.40 12.33
CA PRO A 60 24.29 -6.70 13.58
C PRO A 60 23.08 -5.77 13.48
N MET A 61 22.34 -5.67 14.57
CA MET A 61 21.23 -4.74 14.72
C MET A 61 21.65 -3.65 15.70
N ARG A 62 21.24 -2.40 15.44
CA ARG A 62 21.55 -1.29 16.34
C ARG A 62 20.74 -1.39 17.63
N GLU A 63 21.36 -1.05 18.74
CA GLU A 63 20.72 -0.91 20.05
C GLU A 63 20.38 0.56 20.32
N ASP A 64 19.46 0.80 21.25
CA ASP A 64 18.97 2.11 21.69
C ASP A 64 18.70 3.09 20.53
N PHE A 65 18.04 2.58 19.48
CA PHE A 65 17.80 3.34 18.26
C PHE A 65 16.47 4.10 18.35
N PRO A 66 16.46 5.43 18.20
CA PRO A 66 15.24 6.22 18.27
C PRO A 66 14.31 5.90 17.10
N VAL A 67 13.02 5.71 17.39
CA VAL A 67 12.00 5.46 16.37
C VAL A 67 10.82 6.42 16.53
N THR A 68 10.23 6.78 15.39
CA THR A 68 8.95 7.49 15.31
C THR A 68 7.98 6.62 14.53
N VAL A 69 6.85 6.32 15.15
CA VAL A 69 5.80 5.44 14.62
C VAL A 69 4.55 6.27 14.37
N SER A 70 4.09 6.36 13.12
CA SER A 70 2.84 7.07 12.79
C SER A 70 1.67 6.10 12.78
N ALA A 71 0.81 6.17 13.79
CA ALA A 71 -0.41 5.37 13.86
C ALA A 71 -1.59 6.15 13.29
N SER A 72 -2.17 5.65 12.19
CA SER A 72 -3.26 6.29 11.48
C SER A 72 -4.58 5.53 11.65
N PHE A 73 -5.65 6.28 11.95
CA PHE A 73 -6.99 5.77 12.18
C PHE A 73 -8.02 6.63 11.47
N ALA A 74 -9.10 6.02 10.98
CA ALA A 74 -10.32 6.73 10.67
C ALA A 74 -11.18 6.74 11.95
N VAL A 75 -11.61 7.91 12.38
CA VAL A 75 -12.42 8.08 13.60
C VAL A 75 -13.77 8.70 13.27
N TYR A 76 -14.81 8.21 13.94
CA TYR A 76 -16.13 8.81 13.89
C TYR A 76 -16.32 9.71 15.11
N VAL A 77 -16.46 11.00 14.84
CA VAL A 77 -16.76 12.02 15.85
C VAL A 77 -18.23 12.39 15.73
N ASP A 78 -18.99 12.24 16.81
CA ASP A 78 -20.41 12.59 16.82
C ASP A 78 -20.65 14.10 16.96
N LYS A 79 -21.92 14.53 16.91
CA LYS A 79 -22.30 15.94 17.05
C LYS A 79 -21.93 16.56 18.41
N SER A 80 -21.66 15.75 19.44
CA SER A 80 -21.20 16.22 20.74
C SER A 80 -19.68 16.39 20.82
N GLY A 81 -18.95 15.95 19.78
CA GLY A 81 -17.48 15.92 19.79
C GLY A 81 -16.92 14.66 20.46
N THR A 82 -17.74 13.62 20.68
CA THR A 82 -17.26 12.36 21.25
C THR A 82 -16.81 11.42 20.13
N CYS A 83 -15.64 10.82 20.26
CA CYS A 83 -15.19 9.75 19.39
C CYS A 83 -15.94 8.45 19.73
N ARG A 84 -16.71 7.89 18.78
CA ARG A 84 -17.48 6.64 19.02
C ARG A 84 -16.89 5.43 18.30
N ARG A 85 -16.08 5.65 17.28
CA ARG A 85 -15.41 4.61 16.50
C ARG A 85 -14.01 5.06 16.15
N ALA A 86 -13.10 4.10 16.10
CA ALA A 86 -11.74 4.28 15.63
C ALA A 86 -11.33 3.00 14.90
N HIS A 87 -11.14 3.10 13.59
CA HIS A 87 -10.74 2.00 12.71
C HIS A 87 -9.31 2.25 12.20
N PRO A 88 -8.37 1.31 12.34
CA PRO A 88 -7.00 1.50 11.90
C PRO A 88 -6.90 1.52 10.37
N ILE A 89 -6.11 2.46 9.83
CA ILE A 89 -5.84 2.59 8.39
C ILE A 89 -4.57 1.83 8.00
N ALA A 90 -3.61 1.72 8.93
CA ALA A 90 -2.36 1.01 8.74
C ALA A 90 -1.89 0.43 10.08
N ASN A 91 -1.11 -0.65 10.03
CA ASN A 91 -0.40 -1.19 11.20
C ASN A 91 1.09 -0.84 11.12
N PRO A 92 1.53 0.29 11.68
CA PRO A 92 2.89 0.77 11.51
C PRO A 92 3.90 0.03 12.39
N PHE A 93 3.42 -0.65 13.45
CA PHE A 93 4.25 -1.27 14.48
C PHE A 93 3.42 -2.23 15.34
N PRO A 94 3.90 -3.46 15.63
CA PRO A 94 3.17 -4.44 16.43
C PRO A 94 2.72 -3.88 17.79
N GLY A 95 1.49 -4.18 18.21
CA GLY A 95 0.96 -3.77 19.53
C GLY A 95 0.60 -2.28 19.69
N VAL A 96 0.79 -1.43 18.68
CA VAL A 96 0.45 0.00 18.76
C VAL A 96 -1.05 0.27 18.58
N LEU A 97 -1.75 -0.56 17.80
CA LEU A 97 -3.11 -0.25 17.39
C LEU A 97 -4.08 -0.12 18.57
N GLU A 98 -4.08 -1.09 19.49
CA GLU A 98 -5.08 -1.12 20.57
C GLU A 98 -4.92 0.02 21.58
N PRO A 99 -3.71 0.31 22.12
CA PRO A 99 -3.55 1.44 23.03
C PRO A 99 -3.90 2.80 22.40
N VAL A 100 -3.57 2.99 21.12
CA VAL A 100 -3.92 4.23 20.39
C VAL A 100 -5.43 4.29 20.16
N ARG A 101 -6.07 3.17 19.79
CA ARG A 101 -7.52 3.08 19.62
C ARG A 101 -8.27 3.47 20.90
N GLN A 102 -7.84 2.93 22.05
CA GLN A 102 -8.45 3.29 23.34
C GLN A 102 -8.28 4.77 23.66
N ALA A 103 -7.07 5.32 23.49
CA ALA A 103 -6.83 6.73 23.69
C ALA A 103 -7.70 7.61 22.77
N LEU A 104 -7.93 7.20 21.52
CA LEU A 104 -8.82 7.90 20.59
C LEU A 104 -10.28 7.88 21.05
N LEU A 105 -10.77 6.75 21.56
CA LEU A 105 -12.15 6.61 22.05
C LEU A 105 -12.38 7.44 23.32
N GLU A 106 -11.35 7.65 24.13
CA GLU A 106 -11.38 8.50 25.33
C GLU A 106 -11.15 9.99 25.01
N THR A 107 -10.76 10.32 23.77
CA THR A 107 -10.46 11.70 23.39
C THR A 107 -11.73 12.48 23.09
N GLU A 108 -11.87 13.63 23.75
CA GLU A 108 -12.86 14.64 23.39
C GLU A 108 -12.36 15.53 22.25
N PHE A 109 -13.26 15.79 21.31
CA PHE A 109 -13.05 16.71 20.20
C PHE A 109 -13.95 17.94 20.36
N THR A 110 -13.55 19.05 19.78
CA THR A 110 -14.52 20.08 19.41
C THR A 110 -15.41 19.50 18.29
N PRO A 111 -16.74 19.65 18.35
CA PRO A 111 -17.61 19.16 17.29
C PRO A 111 -17.23 19.74 15.93
N ALA A 112 -17.31 18.91 14.89
CA ALA A 112 -17.28 19.40 13.52
C ALA A 112 -18.51 20.29 13.27
N LYS A 113 -18.42 21.23 12.33
CA LYS A 113 -19.54 22.10 11.99
C LYS A 113 -19.85 22.07 10.51
N ALA A 114 -21.10 21.83 10.16
CA ALA A 114 -21.64 22.03 8.82
C ALA A 114 -22.62 23.22 8.87
N PHE A 115 -22.37 24.24 8.05
CA PHE A 115 -23.17 25.47 8.04
C PHE A 115 -23.37 26.07 9.45
N GLY A 116 -22.31 26.04 10.27
CA GLY A 116 -22.33 26.55 11.64
C GLY A 116 -22.98 25.64 12.70
N GLN A 117 -23.65 24.55 12.31
CA GLN A 117 -24.30 23.60 13.22
C GLN A 117 -23.41 22.38 13.48
N PRO A 118 -23.45 21.80 14.71
CA PRO A 118 -22.71 20.57 15.01
C PRO A 118 -23.09 19.41 14.08
N ALA A 119 -22.07 18.77 13.52
CA ALA A 119 -22.19 17.68 12.57
C ALA A 119 -21.39 16.47 13.05
N ALA A 120 -21.90 15.27 12.75
CA ALA A 120 -21.15 14.04 12.94
C ALA A 120 -20.31 13.77 11.68
N VAL A 121 -19.13 13.19 11.82
CA VAL A 121 -18.17 13.09 10.72
C VAL A 121 -17.22 11.89 10.91
N TRP A 122 -16.81 11.29 9.79
CA TRP A 122 -15.63 10.44 9.71
C TRP A 122 -14.42 11.24 9.25
N VAL A 123 -13.31 11.18 10.00
CA VAL A 123 -12.05 11.86 9.67
C VAL A 123 -10.88 10.92 9.89
N ASP A 124 -9.86 11.03 9.05
CA ASP A 124 -8.59 10.37 9.28
C ASP A 124 -7.77 11.17 10.29
N VAL A 125 -7.17 10.47 11.25
CA VAL A 125 -6.28 11.03 12.26
C VAL A 125 -4.98 10.25 12.32
N SER A 126 -3.88 10.95 12.59
CA SER A 126 -2.57 10.34 12.75
C SER A 126 -1.91 10.80 14.04
N ALA A 127 -1.45 9.83 14.83
CA ALA A 127 -0.67 10.06 16.03
C ALA A 127 0.79 9.65 15.77
N ASP A 128 1.72 10.58 15.95
CA ASP A 128 3.15 10.27 15.91
C ASP A 128 3.60 9.86 17.32
N LEU A 129 4.03 8.61 17.47
CA LEU A 129 4.56 8.07 18.72
C LEU A 129 6.08 8.00 18.66
N ARG A 130 6.75 8.61 19.62
CA ARG A 130 8.21 8.53 19.78
C ARG A 130 8.62 7.56 20.87
N GLY A 131 9.73 6.90 20.64
CA GLY A 131 10.42 6.08 21.61
C GLY A 131 11.67 5.48 20.96
N GLU A 132 11.98 4.24 21.28
CA GLU A 132 13.21 3.60 20.82
C GLU A 132 13.06 2.08 20.72
N VAL A 133 13.85 1.48 19.86
CA VAL A 133 14.14 0.04 19.87
C VAL A 133 15.35 -0.16 20.76
N LYS A 134 15.18 -0.88 21.87
CA LYS A 134 16.22 -1.12 22.87
C LYS A 134 17.27 -2.07 22.36
N GLU A 135 16.81 -3.23 21.90
CA GLU A 135 17.64 -4.28 21.35
C GLU A 135 16.86 -5.04 20.29
N GLY A 136 17.59 -5.75 19.44
CA GLY A 136 16.98 -6.71 18.55
C GLY A 136 18.02 -7.55 17.83
N ARG A 137 17.53 -8.58 17.15
CA ARG A 137 18.39 -9.46 16.34
C ARG A 137 17.62 -10.05 15.18
N MET A 138 18.35 -10.39 14.13
CA MET A 138 17.83 -11.20 13.03
C MET A 138 17.94 -12.68 13.44
N ALA A 139 16.83 -13.29 13.88
CA ALA A 139 16.83 -14.64 14.45
C ALA A 139 16.90 -15.74 13.37
N GLN A 140 16.27 -15.50 12.22
CA GLN A 140 16.29 -16.38 11.06
C GLN A 140 16.49 -15.49 9.84
N LEU A 141 17.46 -15.82 8.98
CA LEU A 141 17.71 -15.10 7.74
C LEU A 141 17.94 -16.11 6.62
N VAL A 142 17.01 -16.15 5.70
CA VAL A 142 17.10 -16.89 4.45
C VAL A 142 17.44 -15.92 3.35
N VAL A 143 18.45 -16.26 2.55
CA VAL A 143 18.91 -15.46 1.43
C VAL A 143 18.64 -16.23 0.16
N THR A 144 17.84 -15.66 -0.74
CA THR A 144 17.54 -16.24 -2.05
C THR A 144 17.83 -15.22 -3.14
N LEU A 145 18.10 -15.69 -4.35
CA LEU A 145 18.16 -14.81 -5.51
C LEU A 145 16.74 -14.39 -5.91
N PRO A 146 16.55 -13.19 -6.48
CA PRO A 146 15.30 -12.82 -7.12
C PRO A 146 14.97 -13.81 -8.25
N ASP A 147 13.69 -14.08 -8.48
CA ASP A 147 13.26 -14.92 -9.60
C ASP A 147 13.39 -14.14 -10.93
N PRO A 148 14.00 -14.68 -12.00
CA PRO A 148 14.13 -13.99 -13.28
C PRO A 148 12.78 -13.64 -13.94
N GLY A 149 11.72 -14.40 -13.68
CA GLY A 149 10.40 -14.24 -14.27
C GLY A 149 9.37 -13.54 -13.38
N GLU A 150 9.67 -13.33 -12.09
CA GLU A 150 8.75 -12.69 -11.14
C GLU A 150 9.37 -11.43 -10.52
N THR A 151 8.65 -10.31 -10.59
CA THR A 151 9.08 -9.08 -9.91
C THR A 151 8.65 -9.14 -8.45
N PRO A 152 9.56 -8.89 -7.48
CA PRO A 152 9.19 -8.92 -6.07
C PRO A 152 8.10 -7.88 -5.75
N GLU A 153 6.98 -8.34 -5.18
CA GLU A 153 5.86 -7.48 -4.79
C GLU A 153 5.91 -7.07 -3.32
N LEU A 154 5.25 -5.95 -3.02
CA LEU A 154 5.06 -5.47 -1.65
C LEU A 154 3.98 -6.31 -0.96
N GLU A 155 4.29 -6.84 0.21
CA GLU A 155 3.33 -7.59 1.02
C GLU A 155 2.54 -6.63 1.90
N ALA A 156 1.21 -6.65 1.77
CA ALA A 156 0.33 -5.84 2.60
C ALA A 156 0.26 -6.39 4.02
N VAL A 157 0.35 -5.50 5.02
CA VAL A 157 0.13 -5.88 6.42
C VAL A 157 -1.38 -5.96 6.65
N PRO A 158 -1.92 -7.10 7.11
CA PRO A 158 -3.36 -7.24 7.31
C PRO A 158 -3.85 -6.29 8.41
N LEU A 159 -5.04 -5.74 8.18
CA LEU A 159 -5.76 -4.89 9.14
C LEU A 159 -6.95 -5.65 9.71
N PRO A 160 -7.38 -5.32 10.94
CA PRO A 160 -8.63 -5.86 11.46
C PRO A 160 -9.79 -5.45 10.52
N PRO A 161 -10.76 -6.35 10.27
CA PRO A 161 -11.89 -6.03 9.42
C PRO A 161 -12.73 -4.89 10.03
N GLY A 162 -13.29 -4.04 9.18
CA GLY A 162 -14.23 -3.01 9.59
C GLY A 162 -15.57 -3.59 10.07
N ASP A 163 -16.29 -2.86 10.91
CA ASP A 163 -17.65 -3.22 11.32
C ASP A 163 -18.66 -2.77 10.25
N SER A 164 -19.53 -3.67 9.78
CA SER A 164 -20.53 -3.32 8.77
C SER A 164 -21.53 -2.25 9.24
N ARG A 165 -21.69 -2.08 10.56
CA ARG A 165 -22.55 -1.06 11.16
C ARG A 165 -21.94 0.34 11.08
N ASP A 166 -20.63 0.46 10.86
CA ASP A 166 -19.97 1.76 10.78
C ASP A 166 -20.37 2.54 9.52
N ALA A 167 -20.69 1.83 8.42
CA ALA A 167 -21.25 2.42 7.20
C ALA A 167 -22.68 2.97 7.39
N GLN A 168 -23.38 2.54 8.44
CA GLN A 168 -24.75 2.98 8.75
C GLN A 168 -24.77 4.21 9.66
N LEU A 169 -23.61 4.65 10.16
CA LEU A 169 -23.53 5.81 11.04
C LEU A 169 -23.79 7.11 10.25
N PRO A 170 -24.65 8.02 10.77
CA PRO A 170 -24.94 9.27 10.10
C PRO A 170 -23.69 10.16 10.10
N SER A 171 -23.14 10.45 8.93
CA SER A 171 -21.96 11.31 8.79
C SER A 171 -22.19 12.37 7.73
N THR A 172 -21.66 13.56 7.99
CA THR A 172 -21.62 14.66 7.04
C THR A 172 -20.37 14.55 6.18
N ALA A 173 -20.54 14.77 4.88
CA ALA A 173 -19.43 14.76 3.92
C ALA A 173 -18.42 15.86 4.25
N LEU A 174 -17.12 15.56 4.11
CA LEU A 174 -16.04 16.47 4.49
C LEU A 174 -16.11 17.82 3.77
N GLU A 175 -16.58 17.83 2.54
CA GLU A 175 -16.72 19.03 1.69
C GLU A 175 -17.83 19.97 2.19
N GLN A 176 -18.77 19.46 3.00
CA GLN A 176 -19.87 20.25 3.58
C GLN A 176 -19.49 20.85 4.94
N LEU A 177 -18.30 20.52 5.47
CA LEU A 177 -17.86 21.01 6.76
C LEU A 177 -17.26 22.41 6.64
N SER A 178 -17.85 23.32 7.40
CA SER A 178 -17.29 24.66 7.68
C SER A 178 -16.16 24.63 8.73
N ALA A 179 -16.12 23.61 9.59
CA ALA A 179 -15.03 23.42 10.56
C ALA A 179 -14.80 21.93 10.86
N MET A 180 -13.53 21.53 10.93
CA MET A 180 -13.08 20.18 11.27
C MET A 180 -13.18 19.93 12.78
N PRO A 181 -13.36 18.68 13.23
CA PRO A 181 -13.22 18.36 14.63
C PRO A 181 -11.75 18.53 15.06
N VAL A 182 -11.52 19.08 16.23
CA VAL A 182 -10.18 19.32 16.78
C VAL A 182 -10.06 18.60 18.11
N PRO A 183 -9.06 17.73 18.31
CA PRO A 183 -8.87 17.05 19.59
C PRO A 183 -8.52 18.08 20.67
N LYS A 184 -9.22 18.02 21.81
CA LYS A 184 -8.95 18.93 22.94
C LYS A 184 -7.65 18.54 23.65
N ARG A 185 -7.51 17.26 23.98
CA ARG A 185 -6.32 16.68 24.61
C ARG A 185 -6.19 15.23 24.19
N PHE A 186 -5.05 14.87 23.61
CA PHE A 186 -4.73 13.50 23.23
C PHE A 186 -3.46 13.05 23.95
N SER A 187 -3.48 11.85 24.51
CA SER A 187 -2.32 11.23 25.13
C SER A 187 -2.44 9.72 24.98
N ALA A 188 -1.55 9.12 24.20
CA ALA A 188 -1.43 7.68 24.09
C ALA A 188 -0.04 7.23 24.57
N LYS A 189 -0.01 6.12 25.29
CA LYS A 189 1.20 5.45 25.73
C LYS A 189 1.12 3.99 25.33
N VAL A 190 2.12 3.52 24.60
CA VAL A 190 2.28 2.10 24.28
C VAL A 190 3.39 1.57 25.17
N PRO A 191 3.10 0.64 26.11
CA PRO A 191 4.12 0.03 26.95
C PRO A 191 5.22 -0.65 26.12
N GLY A 192 6.43 -0.71 26.68
CA GLY A 192 7.50 -1.50 26.08
C GLY A 192 7.12 -2.98 26.01
N GLN A 193 7.57 -3.65 24.95
CA GLN A 193 7.18 -5.02 24.63
C GLN A 193 8.26 -5.72 23.81
N GLU A 194 8.28 -7.04 23.91
CA GLU A 194 9.10 -7.91 23.09
C GLU A 194 8.20 -8.63 22.08
N PHE A 195 8.62 -8.66 20.82
CA PHE A 195 7.84 -9.32 19.76
C PHE A 195 8.73 -9.86 18.65
N ARG A 196 8.13 -10.77 17.87
CA ARG A 196 8.70 -11.31 16.63
C ARG A 196 7.98 -10.71 15.44
N GLN A 197 8.74 -10.18 14.49
CA GLN A 197 8.21 -9.58 13.28
C GLN A 197 8.85 -10.26 12.05
N PRO A 198 8.07 -11.01 11.26
CA PRO A 198 8.51 -11.43 9.93
C PRO A 198 8.87 -10.22 9.08
N VAL A 199 9.99 -10.30 8.38
CA VAL A 199 10.42 -9.28 7.44
C VAL A 199 10.90 -9.89 6.14
N LYS A 200 10.67 -9.15 5.06
CA LYS A 200 11.14 -9.47 3.72
C LYS A 200 11.69 -8.19 3.10
N LEU A 201 12.90 -8.25 2.59
CA LEU A 201 13.55 -7.10 1.97
C LEU A 201 14.44 -7.55 0.82
N LEU A 202 14.56 -6.69 -0.18
CA LEU A 202 15.51 -6.83 -1.26
C LEU A 202 16.75 -6.03 -0.91
N ALA A 203 17.93 -6.63 -0.94
CA ALA A 203 19.20 -5.96 -0.64
C ALA A 203 20.18 -6.09 -1.80
N GLU A 204 20.81 -4.99 -2.17
CA GLU A 204 21.92 -4.98 -3.13
C GLU A 204 23.22 -5.21 -2.37
N VAL A 205 23.87 -6.35 -2.61
CA VAL A 205 25.17 -6.68 -2.04
C VAL A 205 26.25 -6.31 -3.06
N GLY A 206 27.12 -5.38 -2.69
CA GLY A 206 28.24 -4.95 -3.53
C GLY A 206 29.37 -5.97 -3.61
N THR A 207 30.34 -5.71 -4.49
CA THR A 207 31.56 -6.53 -4.63
C THR A 207 32.43 -6.56 -3.38
N ASP A 208 32.26 -5.56 -2.49
CA ASP A 208 32.90 -5.47 -1.17
C ASP A 208 32.13 -6.22 -0.07
N GLY A 209 31.04 -6.90 -0.41
CA GLY A 209 30.20 -7.63 0.54
C GLY A 209 29.33 -6.74 1.43
N LYS A 210 29.31 -5.42 1.22
CA LYS A 210 28.46 -4.50 1.96
C LYS A 210 27.12 -4.33 1.28
N VAL A 211 26.09 -4.11 2.08
CA VAL A 211 24.76 -3.73 1.57
C VAL A 211 24.81 -2.28 1.08
N LYS A 212 24.45 -2.06 -0.18
CA LYS A 212 24.43 -0.73 -0.82
C LYS A 212 23.05 -0.10 -0.78
N ARG A 213 22.02 -0.92 -1.00
CA ARG A 213 20.63 -0.49 -1.11
C ARG A 213 19.71 -1.52 -0.49
N VAL A 214 18.58 -1.06 0.05
CA VAL A 214 17.53 -1.90 0.62
C VAL A 214 16.17 -1.43 0.11
N VAL A 215 15.34 -2.37 -0.31
CA VAL A 215 13.92 -2.16 -0.63
C VAL A 215 13.10 -3.05 0.29
N PHE A 216 12.16 -2.47 1.04
CA PHE A 216 11.32 -3.24 1.96
C PHE A 216 10.14 -3.85 1.22
N LEU A 217 10.04 -5.19 1.22
CA LEU A 217 8.91 -5.91 0.64
C LEU A 217 7.83 -6.17 1.70
N ALA A 218 8.25 -6.57 2.89
CA ALA A 218 7.39 -6.75 4.06
C ALA A 218 8.14 -6.26 5.31
N CYS A 219 7.79 -5.08 5.82
CA CYS A 219 8.34 -4.55 7.06
C CYS A 219 7.44 -3.42 7.59
N PRO A 220 7.00 -3.47 8.86
CA PRO A 220 6.24 -2.38 9.46
C PRO A 220 6.99 -1.06 9.34
N GLU A 221 6.29 0.00 8.94
CA GLU A 221 6.91 1.30 8.62
C GLU A 221 7.73 1.86 9.78
N GLY A 222 7.27 1.67 11.01
CA GLY A 222 7.95 2.12 12.22
C GLY A 222 9.30 1.43 12.48
N LEU A 223 9.58 0.28 11.85
CA LEU A 223 10.85 -0.44 11.97
C LEU A 223 11.81 -0.18 10.80
N ARG A 224 11.34 0.38 9.68
CA ARG A 224 12.14 0.52 8.45
C ARG A 224 13.41 1.35 8.65
N SER A 225 13.33 2.45 9.40
CA SER A 225 14.50 3.29 9.67
C SER A 225 15.57 2.57 10.49
N TRP A 226 15.15 1.80 11.50
CA TRP A 226 16.05 0.99 12.34
C TRP A 226 16.71 -0.14 11.55
N VAL A 227 15.93 -0.87 10.72
CA VAL A 227 16.46 -1.94 9.86
C VAL A 227 17.41 -1.36 8.80
N LEU A 228 17.04 -0.23 8.18
CA LEU A 228 17.91 0.44 7.20
C LEU A 228 19.23 0.88 7.84
N ALA A 229 19.18 1.52 9.01
CA ALA A 229 20.38 1.96 9.73
C ALA A 229 21.25 0.78 10.20
N SER A 230 20.64 -0.35 10.53
CA SER A 230 21.35 -1.58 10.88
C SER A 230 22.00 -2.23 9.65
N SER A 231 21.30 -2.24 8.51
CA SER A 231 21.76 -2.86 7.26
C SER A 231 23.06 -2.26 6.71
N ALA A 232 23.34 -0.99 7.02
CA ALA A 232 24.59 -0.34 6.67
C ALA A 232 25.84 -1.01 7.28
N SER A 233 25.66 -1.75 8.38
CA SER A 233 26.72 -2.51 9.07
C SER A 233 26.69 -4.00 8.74
N TRP A 234 25.80 -4.45 7.86
CA TRP A 234 25.72 -5.86 7.48
C TRP A 234 26.84 -6.22 6.51
N LEU A 235 27.38 -7.43 6.68
CA LEU A 235 28.45 -7.98 5.87
C LEU A 235 28.03 -9.33 5.29
N PHE A 236 28.27 -9.47 4.00
CA PHE A 236 28.00 -10.65 3.20
C PHE A 236 29.29 -11.11 2.51
N THR A 237 29.35 -12.39 2.16
CA THR A 237 30.23 -12.84 1.08
C THR A 237 29.63 -12.34 -0.23
N PRO A 238 30.39 -11.63 -1.10
CA PRO A 238 29.86 -11.13 -2.37
C PRO A 238 29.52 -12.27 -3.33
N ALA A 239 28.58 -12.01 -4.25
CA ALA A 239 28.27 -12.96 -5.31
C ALA A 239 29.49 -13.19 -6.22
N GLN A 240 29.56 -14.35 -6.87
CA GLN A 240 30.57 -14.65 -7.88
C GLN A 240 29.90 -14.87 -9.23
N ALA A 241 30.45 -14.25 -10.28
CA ALA A 241 30.12 -14.54 -11.67
C ALA A 241 31.41 -14.61 -12.47
N LYS A 242 31.60 -15.68 -13.26
CA LYS A 242 32.82 -15.92 -14.04
C LYS A 242 34.08 -15.88 -13.17
N GLY A 243 33.99 -16.39 -11.95
CA GLY A 243 35.11 -16.41 -10.99
C GLY A 243 35.52 -15.05 -10.41
N ALA A 244 34.74 -13.98 -10.60
CA ALA A 244 35.00 -12.66 -10.03
C ALA A 244 33.85 -12.17 -9.13
N PRO A 245 34.15 -11.40 -8.06
CA PRO A 245 33.12 -10.77 -7.25
C PRO A 245 32.25 -9.84 -8.09
N THR A 246 30.93 -10.00 -8.00
CA THR A 246 29.95 -9.15 -8.68
C THR A 246 28.93 -8.59 -7.70
N SER A 247 28.37 -7.40 -8.01
CA SER A 247 27.20 -6.90 -7.30
C SER A 247 25.99 -7.76 -7.67
N ALA A 248 25.14 -8.06 -6.70
CA ALA A 248 23.91 -8.81 -6.92
C ALA A 248 22.82 -8.40 -5.93
N TRP A 249 21.57 -8.40 -6.38
CA TRP A 249 20.42 -8.29 -5.49
C TRP A 249 20.08 -9.65 -4.89
N VAL A 250 19.66 -9.63 -3.63
CA VAL A 250 19.15 -10.80 -2.91
C VAL A 250 17.84 -10.48 -2.21
N VAL A 251 16.96 -11.46 -2.15
CA VAL A 251 15.78 -11.44 -1.28
C VAL A 251 16.19 -12.00 0.07
N LEU A 252 16.02 -11.19 1.11
CA LEU A 252 16.28 -11.50 2.50
C LEU A 252 14.94 -11.68 3.20
N SER A 253 14.65 -12.92 3.59
CA SER A 253 13.43 -13.30 4.33
C SER A 253 13.82 -13.75 5.72
N GLY A 254 13.22 -13.18 6.75
CA GLY A 254 13.64 -13.45 8.11
C GLY A 254 12.66 -13.05 9.18
N VAL A 255 13.08 -13.24 10.43
CA VAL A 255 12.32 -12.85 11.62
C VAL A 255 13.18 -11.94 12.49
N LEU A 256 12.70 -10.71 12.69
CA LEU A 256 13.25 -9.80 13.68
C LEU A 256 12.68 -10.16 15.05
N GLU A 257 13.57 -10.38 16.01
CA GLU A 257 13.24 -10.31 17.42
C GLU A 257 13.56 -8.91 17.91
N VAL A 258 12.56 -8.22 18.46
CA VAL A 258 12.65 -6.80 18.80
C VAL A 258 12.18 -6.59 20.23
N LYS A 259 12.95 -5.84 20.99
CA LYS A 259 12.53 -5.26 22.26
C LYS A 259 12.33 -3.78 22.11
N ALA A 260 11.08 -3.37 22.11
CA ALA A 260 10.70 -1.97 22.01
C ALA A 260 10.61 -1.33 23.40
N GLY A 261 11.13 -0.11 23.51
CA GLY A 261 10.87 0.77 24.64
C GLY A 261 9.43 1.26 24.65
N THR A 262 9.09 2.07 25.66
CA THR A 262 7.78 2.72 25.71
C THR A 262 7.67 3.76 24.60
N LEU A 263 6.59 3.71 23.82
CA LEU A 263 6.24 4.75 22.85
C LEU A 263 5.24 5.73 23.46
N ARG A 264 5.42 7.02 23.18
CA ARG A 264 4.55 8.09 23.66
C ARG A 264 4.10 8.96 22.49
N ALA A 265 2.81 9.22 22.40
CA ALA A 265 2.30 10.15 21.41
C ALA A 265 2.74 11.58 21.72
N GLU A 266 3.19 12.31 20.70
CA GLU A 266 3.48 13.74 20.81
C GLU A 266 2.26 14.62 20.54
N GLY A 267 1.27 14.08 19.83
CA GLY A 267 0.04 14.78 19.49
C GLY A 267 -0.83 13.96 18.54
N LEU A 268 -1.96 14.56 18.16
CA LEU A 268 -2.89 14.00 17.19
C LEU A 268 -3.12 15.01 16.08
N ARG A 269 -2.92 14.59 14.83
CA ARG A 269 -3.20 15.38 13.63
C ARG A 269 -4.50 14.90 13.00
N VAL A 270 -5.36 15.84 12.63
CA VAL A 270 -6.62 15.55 11.91
C VAL A 270 -6.45 15.92 10.45
N SER A 271 -6.71 14.98 9.56
CA SER A 271 -6.64 15.16 8.11
C SER A 271 -8.02 15.54 7.56
N ARG A 272 -8.04 16.25 6.42
CA ARG A 272 -9.27 16.54 5.66
C ARG A 272 -9.62 15.40 4.69
N THR A 273 -9.34 14.16 5.10
CA THR A 273 -9.61 12.95 4.34
C THR A 273 -10.38 11.98 5.21
N SER A 274 -11.09 11.06 4.57
CA SER A 274 -11.77 9.95 5.22
C SER A 274 -11.53 8.72 4.38
N SER A 275 -10.69 7.83 4.87
CA SER A 275 -10.33 6.58 4.18
C SER A 275 -11.31 5.44 4.51
N TYR A 276 -12.20 5.66 5.48
CA TYR A 276 -13.19 4.69 5.97
C TYR A 276 -14.46 5.42 6.48
N PRO A 277 -15.66 4.82 6.41
CA PRO A 277 -15.99 3.56 5.74
C PRO A 277 -15.82 3.68 4.22
N ALA A 278 -15.44 2.58 3.55
CA ALA A 278 -15.40 2.55 2.09
C ALA A 278 -16.81 2.81 1.54
N LYS A 279 -16.93 3.76 0.61
CA LYS A 279 -18.19 4.10 -0.06
C LYS A 279 -18.46 3.16 -1.22
#